data_AF-A0A918AQV5-F1
#
_entry.id   AF-A0A918AQV5-F1
#
_cell.length_a   1.000
_cell.length_b   1.000
_cell.length_c   1.000
_cell.angle_alpha   90.00
_cell.angle_beta   90.00
_cell.angle_gamma   90.00
#
_symmetry.space_group_name_H-M   'P 1'
#
loop_
_entity.id
_entity.type
_entity.pdbx_description
1 polymer ?
#
loop_
_entity_poly.entity_id
_entity_poly.type
_entity_poly.pdbx_seq_one_letter_code
_entity_poly.pdbx_strand_id
1 'polypeptide(L)'
;MTGLSWPQRAALCLGVLLTAWGLADTVWLGGTALGVFHLVTGVLVGLSAVRTKIARGMGVLMGVVFLSTFALGASESGSVLDAGVLGNVLHLLAGFAFVAVAESCAWCALRDRPTGNRTHHRLS
;
A
#
# COMPACT_ATOMS: atom_id res chain seq x y z
N MET A 1 -9.90 4.82 -16.24
CA MET A 1 -10.01 4.98 -14.77
C MET A 1 -11.44 5.17 -14.26
N THR A 2 -12.46 5.28 -15.12
CA THR A 2 -13.84 5.66 -14.75
C THR A 2 -14.70 4.55 -14.13
N GLY A 3 -14.21 3.32 -14.03
CA GLY A 3 -14.92 2.18 -13.41
C GLY A 3 -14.24 1.58 -12.16
N LEU A 4 -13.15 2.17 -11.67
CA LEU A 4 -12.42 1.67 -10.50
C LEU A 4 -12.89 2.40 -9.24
N SER A 5 -13.12 1.64 -8.17
CA SER A 5 -13.39 2.22 -6.85
C SER A 5 -12.21 3.07 -6.38
N TRP A 6 -12.48 4.10 -5.56
CA TRP A 6 -11.45 4.98 -5.02
C TRP A 6 -10.24 4.24 -4.39
N PRO A 7 -10.44 3.16 -3.61
CA PRO A 7 -9.32 2.39 -3.04
C PRO A 7 -8.45 1.71 -4.10
N GLN A 8 -9.05 1.22 -5.19
CA GLN A 8 -8.31 0.59 -6.29
C GLN A 8 -7.51 1.62 -7.09
N ARG A 9 -8.07 2.82 -7.30
CA ARG A 9 -7.33 3.93 -7.91
C ARG A 9 -6.12 4.32 -7.07
N ALA A 10 -6.29 4.45 -5.75
CA ALA A 10 -5.20 4.74 -4.83
C ALA A 10 -4.12 3.65 -4.85
N ALA A 11 -4.50 2.37 -4.82
CA ALA A 11 -3.56 1.25 -4.92
C ALA A 11 -2.79 1.26 -6.25
N LEU A 12 -3.44 1.54 -7.38
CA LEU A 12 -2.76 1.69 -8.68
C LEU A 12 -1.77 2.85 -8.67
N CYS A 13 -2.18 4.02 -8.15
CA CYS A 13 -1.30 5.18 -8.07
C CYS A 13 -0.07 4.87 -7.20
N LEU A 14 -0.24 4.21 -6.06
CA LEU A 14 0.87 3.78 -5.21
C LEU A 14 1.79 2.77 -5.92
N GLY A 15 1.21 1.78 -6.62
CA GLY A 15 1.99 0.81 -7.39
C GLY A 15 2.83 1.46 -8.49
N VAL A 16 2.24 2.40 -9.23
CA VAL A 16 2.95 3.17 -10.27
C VAL A 16 4.06 4.02 -9.65
N LEU A 17 3.78 4.72 -8.55
CA LEU A 17 4.76 5.56 -7.87
C LEU A 17 5.96 4.74 -7.37
N LEU A 18 5.71 3.59 -6.73
CA LEU A 18 6.77 2.69 -6.27
C LEU A 18 7.59 2.10 -7.42
N THR A 19 6.93 1.75 -8.53
CA THR A 19 7.63 1.23 -9.71
C THR A 19 8.54 2.30 -10.30
N ALA A 20 8.05 3.54 -10.43
CA ALA A 20 8.84 4.66 -10.93
C ALA A 20 10.02 4.98 -10.00
N TRP A 21 9.80 4.93 -8.68
CA TRP A 21 10.86 5.11 -7.71
C TRP A 21 11.90 3.99 -7.81
N GLY A 22 11.50 2.72 -7.77
CA GLY A 22 12.44 1.60 -7.90
C GLY A 22 13.26 1.67 -9.20
N LEU A 23 12.66 2.16 -10.29
CA LEU A 23 13.37 2.39 -11.54
C LEU A 23 14.41 3.53 -11.42
N ALA A 24 14.07 4.62 -10.74
CA ALA A 24 15.03 5.70 -10.47
C ALA A 24 16.18 5.19 -9.58
N ASP A 25 15.89 4.46 -8.51
CA ASP A 25 16.91 3.93 -7.59
C ASP A 25 17.87 2.95 -8.29
N THR A 26 17.33 2.08 -9.15
CA THR A 26 18.12 1.08 -9.89
C THR A 26 18.94 1.67 -11.03
N VAL A 27 18.37 2.59 -11.81
CA VAL A 27 19.02 3.10 -13.04
C VAL A 27 19.86 4.34 -12.75
N TRP A 28 19.44 5.21 -11.82
CA TRP A 28 20.00 6.56 -11.67
C TRP A 28 20.80 6.75 -10.37
N LEU A 29 20.42 6.08 -9.28
CA LEU A 29 21.09 6.25 -7.97
C LEU A 29 22.02 5.10 -7.57
N GLY A 30 22.06 4.00 -8.32
CA GLY A 30 22.98 2.87 -8.07
C GLY A 30 22.63 2.01 -6.85
N GLY A 31 21.50 2.28 -6.18
CA GLY A 31 20.99 1.52 -5.03
C GLY A 31 20.22 0.28 -5.47
N THR A 32 20.92 -0.76 -5.94
CA THR A 32 20.31 -1.89 -6.64
C THR A 32 19.36 -2.72 -5.78
N ALA A 33 19.67 -2.97 -4.50
CA ALA A 33 18.84 -3.81 -3.64
C ALA A 33 17.50 -3.15 -3.25
N LEU A 34 17.54 -1.90 -2.75
CA LEU A 34 16.33 -1.15 -2.42
C LEU A 34 15.51 -0.82 -3.67
N GLY A 35 16.17 -0.43 -4.77
CA GLY A 35 15.47 -0.14 -6.01
C GLY A 35 14.73 -1.37 -6.58
N VAL A 36 15.33 -2.57 -6.53
CA VAL A 36 14.65 -3.82 -6.91
C VAL A 36 13.47 -4.09 -5.98
N PHE A 37 13.64 -3.87 -4.67
CA PHE A 37 12.57 -4.02 -3.70
C PHE A 37 11.38 -3.11 -4.01
N HIS A 38 11.59 -1.81 -4.28
CA HIS A 38 10.53 -0.88 -4.65
C HIS A 38 9.89 -1.22 -5.99
N LEU A 39 10.68 -1.68 -6.97
CA LEU A 39 10.18 -2.07 -8.28
C LEU A 39 9.25 -3.30 -8.18
N VAL A 40 9.69 -4.36 -7.49
CA VAL A 40 8.92 -5.59 -7.31
C VAL A 40 7.65 -5.31 -6.51
N THR A 41 7.76 -4.56 -5.41
CA THR A 41 6.58 -4.20 -4.60
C THR A 41 5.60 -3.32 -5.38
N GLY A 42 6.08 -2.35 -6.15
CA GLY A 42 5.26 -1.51 -7.02
C GLY A 42 4.45 -2.31 -8.06
N VAL A 43 5.10 -3.25 -8.75
CA VAL A 43 4.43 -4.14 -9.71
C VAL A 43 3.38 -5.00 -9.01
N LEU A 44 3.72 -5.64 -7.89
CA LEU A 44 2.80 -6.51 -7.16
C LEU A 44 1.58 -5.73 -6.64
N VAL A 45 1.78 -4.52 -6.11
CA VAL A 45 0.70 -3.63 -5.67
C VAL A 45 -0.18 -3.22 -6.85
N GLY A 46 0.43 -2.81 -7.97
CA GLY A 46 -0.30 -2.43 -9.18
C GLY A 46 -1.18 -3.57 -9.72
N LEU A 47 -0.63 -4.78 -9.78
CA LEU A 47 -1.38 -5.98 -10.19
C LEU A 47 -2.48 -6.34 -9.19
N SER A 48 -2.26 -6.16 -7.88
CA SER A 48 -3.25 -6.47 -6.85
C SER A 48 -4.50 -5.58 -6.89
N ALA A 49 -4.38 -4.37 -7.45
CA ALA A 49 -5.48 -3.41 -7.50
C ALA A 49 -6.69 -3.87 -8.33
N VAL A 50 -6.51 -4.87 -9.19
CA VAL A 50 -7.59 -5.47 -9.98
C VAL A 50 -8.59 -6.27 -9.14
N ARG A 51 -8.23 -6.66 -7.90
CA ARG A 51 -9.12 -7.37 -6.97
C ARG A 51 -9.10 -6.73 -5.59
N THR A 52 -10.20 -6.09 -5.18
CA THR A 52 -10.34 -5.42 -3.87
C THR A 52 -10.02 -6.32 -2.67
N LYS A 53 -10.36 -7.62 -2.73
CA LYS A 53 -9.99 -8.59 -1.69
C LYS A 53 -8.46 -8.74 -1.54
N ILE A 54 -7.73 -8.73 -2.65
CA ILE A 54 -6.26 -8.85 -2.66
C ILE A 54 -5.64 -7.50 -2.28
N ALA A 55 -6.17 -6.39 -2.81
CA ALA A 55 -5.72 -5.04 -2.50
C ALA A 55 -5.75 -4.73 -1.00
N ARG A 56 -6.76 -5.22 -0.25
CA ARG A 56 -6.80 -5.09 1.21
C ARG A 56 -5.62 -5.79 1.88
N GLY A 57 -5.42 -7.07 1.57
CA GLY A 57 -4.31 -7.85 2.16
C GLY A 57 -2.96 -7.24 1.82
N MET A 58 -2.82 -6.76 0.58
CA MET A 58 -1.60 -6.12 0.11
C MET A 58 -1.35 -4.76 0.75
N GLY A 59 -2.40 -3.97 1.01
CA GLY A 59 -2.30 -2.73 1.77
C GLY A 59 -1.83 -2.96 3.20
N VAL A 60 -2.36 -3.98 3.90
CA VAL A 60 -1.87 -4.31 5.25
C VAL A 60 -0.40 -4.75 5.21
N LEU A 61 -0.07 -5.70 4.31
CA LEU A 61 1.29 -6.22 4.19
C LEU A 61 2.29 -5.10 3.87
N MET A 62 2.02 -4.29 2.85
CA MET A 62 2.92 -3.21 2.45
C MET A 62 2.98 -2.11 3.50
N GLY A 63 1.89 -1.82 4.20
CA GLY A 63 1.89 -0.92 5.35
C GLY A 63 2.89 -1.37 6.42
N VAL A 64 2.84 -2.64 6.82
CA VAL A 64 3.79 -3.21 7.78
C VAL A 64 5.23 -3.15 7.27
N VAL A 65 5.47 -3.52 6.02
CA VAL A 65 6.81 -3.53 5.45
C VAL A 65 7.41 -2.12 5.42
N PHE A 66 6.70 -1.13 4.88
CA PHE A 66 7.23 0.24 4.78
C PHE A 66 7.40 0.93 6.14
N LEU A 67 6.49 0.70 7.09
CA LEU A 67 6.65 1.22 8.45
C LEU A 67 7.82 0.55 9.18
N SER A 68 8.05 -0.74 8.95
CA SER A 68 9.21 -1.45 9.51
C SER A 68 10.52 -0.95 8.89
N THR A 69 10.57 -0.77 7.57
CA THR A 69 11.72 -0.18 6.89
C THR A 69 12.03 1.21 7.41
N PHE A 70 11.01 2.05 7.61
CA PHE A 70 11.19 3.36 8.24
C PHE A 70 11.72 3.25 9.68
N ALA A 71 11.10 2.42 10.52
CA ALA A 71 11.49 2.29 11.92
C ALA A 71 12.94 1.83 12.06
N LEU A 72 13.36 0.86 11.24
CA LEU A 72 14.73 0.36 11.23
C LEU A 72 15.71 1.36 10.59
N GLY A 73 15.36 1.96 9.46
CA GLY A 73 16.20 2.94 8.76
C GLY A 73 16.39 4.24 9.55
N ALA A 74 15.39 4.67 10.30
CA ALA A 74 15.48 5.85 11.16
C ALA A 74 16.20 5.59 12.51
N SER A 75 16.31 4.32 12.92
CA SER A 75 16.92 3.96 14.22
C SER A 75 18.44 4.05 14.24
N GLU A 76 19.10 3.81 13.10
CA GLU A 76 20.57 3.79 12.99
C GLU A 76 21.01 4.33 11.63
N SER A 77 21.81 5.40 11.65
CA SER A 77 22.38 6.01 10.44
C SER A 77 23.38 5.06 9.79
N GLY A 78 23.21 4.77 8.50
CA GLY A 78 24.07 3.82 7.76
C GLY A 78 23.61 2.35 7.79
N SER A 79 22.43 2.07 8.35
CA SER A 79 21.76 0.78 8.20
C SER A 79 21.53 0.41 6.72
N VAL A 80 21.45 -0.89 6.40
CA VAL A 80 21.10 -1.38 5.04
C VAL A 80 19.75 -0.85 4.57
N LEU A 81 18.88 -0.45 5.50
CA LEU A 81 17.56 0.13 5.22
C LEU A 81 17.53 1.66 5.33
N ASP A 82 18.65 2.31 5.67
CA ASP A 82 18.74 3.76 5.75
C ASP A 82 18.78 4.35 4.33
N ALA A 83 17.64 4.87 3.88
CA ALA A 83 17.51 5.55 2.60
C ALA A 83 17.81 7.07 2.72
N GLY A 84 18.44 7.49 3.81
CA GLY A 84 18.61 8.89 4.17
C GLY A 84 17.29 9.54 4.62
N VAL A 85 17.37 10.79 5.07
CA VAL A 85 16.23 11.53 5.64
C VAL A 85 15.03 11.54 4.69
N LEU A 86 15.25 11.82 3.40
CA LEU A 86 14.17 11.92 2.43
C LEU A 86 13.54 10.54 2.14
N GLY A 87 14.35 9.50 1.98
CA GLY A 87 13.85 8.15 1.73
C GLY A 87 13.06 7.59 2.91
N ASN A 88 13.55 7.81 4.15
CA ASN A 88 12.87 7.38 5.37
C ASN A 88 11.52 8.09 5.54
N VAL A 89 11.45 9.42 5.32
CA VAL A 89 10.18 10.16 5.34
C VAL A 89 9.19 9.59 4.31
N LEU A 90 9.67 9.28 3.11
CA LEU A 90 8.83 8.71 2.07
C LEU A 90 8.39 7.27 2.39
N HIS A 91 9.22 6.43 3.04
CA HIS A 91 8.79 5.12 3.55
C HIS A 91 7.68 5.25 4.59
N LEU A 92 7.78 6.21 5.51
CA LEU A 92 6.73 6.50 6.48
C LEU A 92 5.40 6.88 5.79
N LEU A 93 5.45 7.82 4.84
CA LEU A 93 4.28 8.27 4.09
C LEU A 93 3.65 7.13 3.28
N ALA A 94 4.48 6.32 2.62
CA ALA A 94 4.02 5.14 1.88
C ALA A 94 3.34 4.14 2.81
N GLY A 95 3.92 3.87 3.99
CA GLY A 95 3.34 2.99 5.01
C GLY A 95 1.93 3.42 5.42
N PHE A 96 1.75 4.70 5.76
CA PHE A 96 0.43 5.24 6.10
C PHE A 96 -0.55 5.22 4.93
N ALA A 97 -0.10 5.50 3.71
CA ALA A 97 -0.94 5.42 2.52
C ALA A 97 -1.47 3.99 2.31
N PHE A 98 -0.64 2.98 2.52
CA PHE A 98 -1.05 1.57 2.44
C PHE A 98 -2.05 1.17 3.52
N VAL A 99 -1.88 1.65 4.76
CA VAL A 99 -2.86 1.47 5.84
C VAL A 99 -4.20 2.11 5.48
N ALA A 100 -4.20 3.36 4.99
CA ALA A 100 -5.41 4.05 4.56
C ALA A 100 -6.15 3.32 3.43
N VAL A 101 -5.42 2.74 2.47
CA VAL A 101 -5.99 1.89 1.41
C VAL A 101 -6.61 0.62 1.99
N ALA A 102 -5.96 -0.03 2.96
CA ALA A 102 -6.49 -1.23 3.61
C ALA A 102 -7.78 -0.96 4.39
N GLU A 103 -7.82 0.13 5.16
CA GLU A 103 -9.02 0.56 5.89
C GLU A 103 -10.16 0.93 4.95
N SER A 104 -9.85 1.65 3.88
CA SER A 104 -10.85 2.03 2.87
C SER A 104 -11.44 0.82 2.15
N CYS A 105 -10.61 -0.20 1.85
CA CYS A 105 -11.09 -1.48 1.33
C CYS A 105 -12.00 -2.20 2.34
N ALA A 106 -11.67 -2.17 3.64
CA ALA A 106 -12.50 -2.76 4.69
C ALA A 106 -13.85 -2.04 4.82
N TRP A 107 -13.85 -0.70 4.75
CA TRP A 107 -15.05 0.13 4.79
C TRP A 107 -15.99 -0.15 3.61
N CYS A 108 -15.45 -0.23 2.38
CA CYS A 108 -16.23 -0.62 1.21
C CYS A 108 -16.84 -2.03 1.38
N ALA A 109 -16.05 -3.00 1.85
CA ALA A 109 -16.53 -4.36 2.08
C ALA A 109 -17.61 -4.47 3.17
N LEU A 110 -17.62 -3.56 4.15
CA LEU A 110 -18.67 -3.43 5.17
C LEU A 110 -19.95 -2.82 4.59
N ARG A 111 -19.82 -1.77 3.77
CA ARG A 111 -20.95 -1.08 3.12
C ARG A 111 -21.67 -1.95 2.09
N ASP A 112 -20.93 -2.81 1.41
CA ASP A 112 -21.48 -3.74 0.41
C ASP A 112 -22.11 -5.00 1.05
N ARG A 113 -22.00 -5.17 2.38
CA ARG A 113 -22.73 -6.26 3.05
C ARG A 113 -24.23 -5.99 2.92
N PRO A 114 -25.01 -6.94 2.39
CA PRO A 114 -26.46 -6.84 2.46
C PRO A 114 -26.84 -6.60 3.91
N THR A 115 -27.55 -5.50 4.17
CA THR A 115 -28.18 -5.29 5.47
C THR A 115 -29.11 -6.48 5.68
N GLY A 116 -28.64 -7.45 6.46
CA GLY A 116 -29.38 -8.64 6.79
C GLY A 116 -30.74 -8.22 7.31
N ASN A 117 -31.76 -8.49 6.50
CA ASN A 117 -33.15 -8.68 6.85
C ASN A 117 -33.53 -8.12 8.24
N ARG A 118 -33.91 -6.85 8.32
CA ARG A 118 -34.84 -6.41 9.38
C ARG A 118 -36.22 -7.02 9.09
N THR A 119 -36.32 -8.34 9.14
CA THR A 119 -37.57 -8.98 9.53
C THR A 119 -37.69 -8.73 11.02
N HIS A 120 -38.15 -7.52 11.35
CA HIS A 120 -38.92 -7.37 12.57
C HIS A 120 -40.08 -8.36 12.44
N HIS A 121 -39.98 -9.47 13.17
CA HIS A 121 -41.11 -10.14 13.76
C HIS A 121 -41.96 -9.07 14.45
N ARG A 122 -42.93 -8.53 13.71
CA ARG A 122 -44.02 -7.69 14.20
C ARG A 122 -45.29 -8.54 14.12
N LEU A 123 -45.30 -9.63 14.89
CA LEU A 123 -46.49 -10.40 15.19
C LEU A 123 -46.35 -10.94 16.63
N SER A 124 -46.86 -10.17 17.58
CA SER A 124 -47.59 -10.65 18.76
C SER A 124 -48.25 -9.46 19.43
#